data_AF-E6LJE7-F1
#
_entry.id   AF-E6LJE7-F1
#
_cell.length_a   1.000
_cell.length_b   1.000
_cell.length_c   1.000
_cell.angle_alpha   90.00
_cell.angle_beta   90.00
_cell.angle_gamma   90.00
#
_symmetry.space_group_name_H-M   'P 1'
#
loop_
_entity.id
_entity.type
_entity.pdbx_description
1 polymer ?
#
loop_
_entity_poly.entity_id
_entity_poly.type
_entity_poly.pdbx_seq_one_letter_code
_entity_poly.pdbx_strand_id
1 'polypeptide(L)'
;MNLEKLKKMLADGVITSEEYKELLEKFGLEDNEQEADPLDGLDDKTKAYVQKLLQSEKDREANRVGNAKKAEYDALKAEYDKLKNDKLSEDEKRKLEDEEKRRALEKKEREFALMQCKYVATQELKSKGLDNSDDIVQLVLGSDEEETKKRVGAFSLLIEKLVKEKVEERFKESGRDIHKGSGSGEDYNPWKKESFNMTKQFEIEAADPERAKVLRAAANA
;
A
#
# COMPACT_ATOMS: atom_id res chain seq x y z
N MET A 1 -38.88 54.60 13.69
CA MET A 1 -40.12 54.04 13.13
C MET A 1 -41.25 54.88 13.73
N ASN A 2 -42.23 55.33 12.95
CA ASN A 2 -43.31 56.19 13.47
C ASN A 2 -44.63 55.43 13.48
N LEU A 3 -45.54 55.79 14.39
CA LEU A 3 -46.83 55.13 14.60
C LEU A 3 -47.65 55.01 13.31
N GLU A 4 -47.79 56.10 12.54
CA GLU A 4 -48.52 56.08 11.26
C GLU A 4 -47.92 55.11 10.23
N LYS A 5 -46.58 54.95 10.22
CA LYS A 5 -45.91 54.03 9.30
C LYS A 5 -46.12 52.59 9.71
N LEU A 6 -46.12 52.30 11.02
CA LEU A 6 -46.46 50.98 11.55
C LEU A 6 -47.92 50.64 11.27
N LYS A 7 -48.85 51.59 11.45
CA LYS A 7 -50.28 51.42 11.12
C LYS A 7 -50.48 51.12 9.63
N LYS A 8 -49.77 51.86 8.77
CA LYS A 8 -49.82 51.61 7.33
C LYS A 8 -49.24 50.24 6.96
N MET A 9 -48.16 49.81 7.60
CA MET A 9 -47.60 48.47 7.38
C MET A 9 -48.52 47.35 7.86
N LEU A 10 -49.27 47.57 8.95
CA LEU A 10 -50.32 46.66 9.40
C LEU A 10 -51.49 46.62 8.40
N ALA A 11 -51.94 47.78 7.91
CA ALA A 11 -53.01 47.88 6.93
C ALA A 11 -52.64 47.27 5.56
N ASP A 12 -51.38 47.42 5.15
CA ASP A 12 -50.85 46.83 3.92
C ASP A 12 -50.53 45.31 4.08
N GLY A 13 -50.73 44.73 5.27
CA GLY A 13 -50.50 43.32 5.56
C GLY A 13 -49.03 42.89 5.55
N VAL A 14 -48.11 43.86 5.59
CA VAL A 14 -46.65 43.64 5.57
C VAL A 14 -46.15 43.13 6.93
N ILE A 15 -46.85 43.48 7.99
CA ILE A 15 -46.62 43.00 9.36
C ILE A 15 -47.92 42.47 9.94
N THR A 16 -47.82 41.46 10.78
CA THR A 16 -48.95 40.89 11.52
C THR A 16 -49.33 41.78 12.73
N SER A 17 -50.53 41.59 13.27
CA SER A 17 -50.98 42.32 14.48
C SER A 17 -50.07 42.06 15.69
N GLU A 18 -49.49 40.85 15.78
CA GLU A 18 -48.53 40.50 16.84
C GLU A 18 -47.19 41.23 16.65
N GLU A 19 -46.67 41.26 15.42
CA GLU A 19 -45.44 42.00 15.10
C GLU A 19 -45.62 43.53 15.24
N TYR A 20 -46.81 44.05 14.95
CA TYR A 20 -47.14 45.46 15.17
C TYR A 20 -47.07 45.82 16.66
N LYS A 21 -47.62 44.98 17.55
CA LYS A 21 -47.56 45.18 19.01
C LYS A 21 -46.13 45.09 19.55
N GLU A 22 -45.36 44.10 19.07
CA GLU A 22 -43.95 43.96 19.43
C GLU A 22 -43.11 45.15 18.95
N LEU A 23 -43.41 45.68 17.75
CA LEU A 23 -42.75 46.87 17.22
C LEU A 23 -43.16 48.14 17.96
N LEU A 24 -44.41 48.28 18.39
CA LEU A 24 -44.86 49.39 19.24
C LEU A 24 -44.11 49.42 20.57
N GLU A 25 -43.99 48.27 21.25
CA GLU A 25 -43.28 48.13 22.53
C GLU A 25 -41.78 48.40 22.35
N LYS A 26 -41.16 47.82 21.32
CA LYS A 26 -39.73 47.99 21.01
C LYS A 26 -39.36 49.44 20.67
N PHE A 27 -40.27 50.18 20.04
CA PHE A 27 -40.06 51.59 19.70
C PHE A 27 -40.63 52.56 20.73
N GLY A 28 -41.20 52.08 21.84
CA GLY A 28 -41.76 52.91 22.91
C GLY A 28 -42.90 53.80 22.47
N LEU A 29 -43.71 53.34 21.50
CA LEU A 29 -44.83 54.09 20.94
C LEU A 29 -46.13 53.56 21.53
N GLU A 30 -46.92 54.45 22.15
CA GLU A 30 -48.26 54.12 22.64
C GLU A 30 -49.30 54.44 21.58
N ASP A 31 -50.07 53.43 21.17
CA ASP A 31 -51.22 53.61 20.29
C ASP A 31 -52.49 53.73 21.14
N ASN A 32 -52.97 54.97 21.33
CA ASN A 32 -54.17 55.28 22.13
C ASN A 32 -55.47 55.21 21.31
N GLU A 33 -55.44 54.70 20.08
CA GLU A 33 -56.66 54.33 19.37
C GLU A 33 -57.12 52.96 19.88
N GLN A 34 -58.22 52.95 20.64
CA GLN A 34 -58.97 51.73 20.88
C GLN A 34 -59.31 51.11 19.52
N GLU A 35 -58.69 49.96 19.20
CA GLU A 35 -59.09 49.13 18.08
C GLU A 35 -60.59 48.91 18.23
N ALA A 36 -61.39 49.55 17.38
CA ALA A 36 -62.83 49.35 17.36
C ALA A 36 -63.04 47.84 17.16
N ASP A 37 -63.64 47.16 18.15
CA ASP A 37 -63.96 45.75 18.03
C ASP A 37 -64.80 45.60 16.75
N PRO A 38 -64.34 44.87 15.72
CA PRO A 38 -65.07 44.73 14.46
C PRO A 38 -66.45 44.10 14.64
N LEU A 39 -66.69 43.51 15.80
CA LEU A 39 -67.96 42.93 16.20
C LEU A 39 -68.82 43.87 17.06
N ASP A 40 -68.36 45.06 17.41
CA ASP A 40 -69.14 45.96 18.26
C ASP A 40 -70.47 46.35 17.59
N GLY A 41 -71.58 46.17 18.32
CA GLY A 41 -72.94 46.30 17.78
C GLY A 41 -73.59 45.03 17.20
N LEU A 42 -72.89 43.90 17.10
CA LEU A 42 -73.50 42.60 16.74
C LEU A 42 -74.08 41.86 17.96
N ASP A 43 -75.16 41.11 17.76
CA ASP A 43 -75.72 40.26 18.80
C ASP A 43 -74.76 39.12 19.21
N ASP A 44 -74.83 38.70 20.47
CA ASP A 44 -73.89 37.73 21.06
C ASP A 44 -73.82 36.39 20.31
N LYS A 45 -74.91 35.97 19.63
CA LYS A 45 -74.92 34.71 18.86
C LYS A 45 -74.16 34.86 17.56
N THR A 46 -74.32 35.98 16.87
CA THR A 46 -73.57 36.28 15.64
C THR A 46 -72.08 36.45 15.95
N LYS A 47 -71.74 37.09 17.09
CA LYS A 47 -70.34 37.18 17.57
C LYS A 47 -69.70 35.82 17.79
N ALA A 48 -70.39 34.94 18.53
CA ALA A 48 -69.90 33.58 18.80
C ALA A 48 -69.76 32.73 17.52
N TYR A 49 -70.66 32.91 16.55
CA TYR A 49 -70.61 32.19 15.28
C TYR A 49 -69.40 32.60 14.43
N VAL A 50 -69.12 33.91 14.33
CA VAL A 50 -67.97 34.45 13.58
C VAL A 50 -66.65 34.03 14.22
N GLN A 51 -66.53 34.07 15.55
CA GLN A 51 -65.35 33.57 16.25
C GLN A 51 -65.10 32.08 16.01
N LYS A 52 -66.17 31.26 16.01
CA LYS A 52 -66.06 29.83 15.74
C LYS A 52 -65.59 29.52 14.31
N LEU A 53 -66.08 30.28 13.32
CA LEU A 53 -65.62 30.19 11.93
C LEU A 53 -64.15 30.59 11.78
N LEU A 54 -63.75 31.69 12.41
CA LEU A 54 -62.36 32.16 12.38
C LEU A 54 -61.41 31.15 13.03
N GLN A 55 -61.80 30.55 14.16
CA GLN A 55 -61.02 29.52 14.82
C GLN A 55 -60.89 28.27 13.94
N SER A 56 -61.99 27.83 13.32
CA SER A 56 -61.98 26.68 12.42
C SER A 56 -61.09 26.89 11.19
N GLU A 57 -61.03 28.10 10.64
CA GLU A 57 -60.15 28.41 9.50
C GLU A 57 -58.69 28.49 9.92
N LYS A 58 -58.39 29.07 11.10
CA LYS A 58 -57.04 29.07 11.67
C LYS A 58 -56.53 27.65 11.93
N ASP A 59 -57.36 26.78 12.47
CA ASP A 59 -57.02 25.37 12.73
C ASP A 59 -56.80 24.58 11.42
N ARG A 60 -57.55 24.90 10.35
CA ARG A 60 -57.36 24.31 9.02
C ARG A 60 -56.04 24.75 8.40
N GLU A 61 -55.72 26.04 8.46
CA GLU A 61 -54.47 26.56 7.89
C GLU A 61 -53.25 26.07 8.66
N ALA A 62 -53.32 26.01 10.00
CA ALA A 62 -52.25 25.44 10.83
C ALA A 62 -51.97 23.96 10.50
N ASN A 63 -53.02 23.16 10.30
CA ASN A 63 -52.87 21.76 9.88
C ASN A 63 -52.31 21.64 8.45
N ARG A 64 -52.72 22.52 7.53
CA ARG A 64 -52.23 22.55 6.16
C ARG A 64 -50.74 22.89 6.09
N VAL A 65 -50.32 23.93 6.80
CA VAL A 65 -48.93 24.38 6.89
C VAL A 65 -48.07 23.34 7.62
N GLY A 66 -48.57 22.75 8.71
CA GLY A 66 -47.87 21.69 9.45
C GLY A 66 -47.65 20.44 8.60
N ASN A 67 -48.67 19.99 7.86
CA ASN A 67 -48.55 18.85 6.97
C ASN A 67 -47.65 19.13 5.75
N ALA A 68 -47.72 20.34 5.19
CA ALA A 68 -46.85 20.74 4.08
C ALA A 68 -45.37 20.79 4.51
N LYS A 69 -45.06 21.43 5.65
CA LYS A 69 -43.69 21.47 6.19
C LYS A 69 -43.16 20.08 6.53
N LYS A 70 -44.02 19.19 7.06
CA LYS A 70 -43.63 17.80 7.34
C LYS A 70 -43.32 17.05 6.04
N ALA A 71 -44.16 17.21 5.01
CA ALA A 71 -43.93 16.60 3.70
C ALA A 71 -42.63 17.09 3.04
N GLU A 72 -42.34 18.40 3.12
CA GLU A 72 -41.08 18.97 2.64
C GLU A 72 -39.87 18.44 3.42
N TYR A 73 -39.98 18.34 4.75
CA TYR A 73 -38.92 17.78 5.59
C TYR A 73 -38.67 16.30 5.28
N ASP A 74 -39.72 15.50 5.11
CA ASP A 74 -39.62 14.08 4.75
C ASP A 74 -39.04 13.90 3.34
N ALA A 75 -39.41 14.76 2.38
CA ALA A 75 -38.84 14.78 1.04
C ALA A 75 -37.35 15.15 1.05
N LEU A 76 -36.98 16.20 1.78
CA LEU A 76 -35.59 16.64 1.92
C LEU A 76 -34.72 15.57 2.62
N LYS A 77 -35.27 14.88 3.61
CA LYS A 77 -34.61 13.75 4.27
C LYS A 77 -34.42 12.57 3.32
N ALA A 78 -35.42 12.25 2.51
CA ALA A 78 -35.32 11.20 1.49
C ALA A 78 -34.26 11.53 0.43
N GLU A 79 -34.14 12.79 0.01
CA GLU A 79 -33.07 13.23 -0.90
C GLU A 79 -31.69 13.17 -0.24
N TYR A 80 -31.58 13.58 1.02
CA TYR A 80 -30.32 13.47 1.78
C TYR A 80 -29.86 12.01 1.92
N ASP A 81 -30.77 11.09 2.25
CA ASP A 81 -30.45 9.68 2.40
C ASP A 81 -30.05 9.03 1.07
N LYS A 82 -30.70 9.41 -0.05
CA LYS A 82 -30.27 9.00 -1.41
C LYS A 82 -28.86 9.49 -1.72
N LEU A 83 -28.61 10.79 -1.54
CA LEU A 83 -27.30 11.39 -1.85
C LEU A 83 -26.18 10.80 -0.97
N LYS A 84 -26.47 10.50 0.30
CA LYS A 84 -25.53 9.86 1.20
C LYS A 84 -25.21 8.42 0.78
N ASN A 85 -26.22 7.64 0.41
CA ASN A 85 -26.02 6.28 -0.07
C ASN A 85 -25.29 6.24 -1.43
N ASP A 86 -25.61 7.15 -2.34
CA ASP A 86 -24.93 7.27 -3.64
C ASP A 86 -23.45 7.64 -3.46
N LYS A 87 -23.16 8.64 -2.61
CA LYS A 87 -21.78 9.01 -2.28
C LYS A 87 -21.01 7.90 -1.60
N LEU A 88 -21.63 7.19 -0.65
CA LEU A 88 -20.98 6.06 0.02
C LEU A 88 -20.66 4.95 -1.00
N SER A 89 -21.58 4.67 -1.92
CA SER A 89 -21.37 3.71 -3.02
C SER A 89 -20.27 4.17 -4.00
N GLU A 90 -20.16 5.46 -4.32
CA GLU A 90 -19.07 5.99 -5.15
C GLU A 90 -17.71 5.93 -4.43
N ASP A 91 -17.66 6.31 -3.15
CA ASP A 91 -16.44 6.27 -2.35
C ASP A 91 -15.96 4.84 -2.09
N GLU A 92 -16.88 3.89 -1.87
CA GLU A 92 -16.55 2.46 -1.75
C GLU A 92 -16.03 1.87 -3.06
N LYS A 93 -16.65 2.20 -4.21
CA LYS A 93 -16.14 1.81 -5.53
C LYS A 93 -14.75 2.39 -5.79
N ARG A 94 -14.54 3.67 -5.45
CA ARG A 94 -13.24 4.33 -5.63
C ARG A 94 -12.16 3.69 -4.76
N LYS A 95 -12.47 3.36 -3.50
CA LYS A 95 -11.54 2.63 -2.62
C LYS A 95 -11.19 1.25 -3.15
N LEU A 96 -12.16 0.52 -3.70
CA LEU A 96 -11.91 -0.78 -4.32
C LEU A 96 -11.02 -0.64 -5.56
N GLU A 97 -11.31 0.31 -6.45
CA GLU A 97 -10.46 0.56 -7.61
C GLU A 97 -9.03 0.99 -7.23
N ASP A 98 -8.89 1.85 -6.22
CA ASP A 98 -7.59 2.31 -5.74
C ASP A 98 -6.82 1.16 -5.07
N GLU A 99 -7.51 0.29 -4.33
CA GLU A 99 -6.91 -0.90 -3.74
C GLU A 99 -6.49 -1.93 -4.80
N GLU A 100 -7.31 -2.14 -5.83
CA GLU A 100 -6.96 -3.01 -6.97
C GLU A 100 -5.78 -2.45 -7.75
N LYS A 101 -5.75 -1.14 -8.04
CA LYS A 101 -4.61 -0.47 -8.69
C LYS A 101 -3.36 -0.61 -7.84
N ARG A 102 -3.45 -0.42 -6.52
CA ARG A 102 -2.32 -0.58 -5.60
C ARG A 102 -1.82 -2.02 -5.59
N ARG A 103 -2.71 -3.01 -5.50
CA ARG A 103 -2.34 -4.44 -5.55
C ARG A 103 -1.73 -4.82 -6.91
N ALA A 104 -2.22 -4.24 -8.00
CA ALA A 104 -1.67 -4.48 -9.33
C ALA A 104 -0.27 -3.87 -9.49
N LEU A 105 -0.03 -2.67 -8.96
CA LEU A 105 1.29 -2.05 -8.91
C LEU A 105 2.26 -2.87 -8.04
N GLU A 106 1.82 -3.28 -6.84
CA GLU A 106 2.64 -4.09 -5.94
C GLU A 106 3.00 -5.45 -6.56
N LYS A 107 2.07 -6.10 -7.26
CA LYS A 107 2.36 -7.33 -8.02
C LYS A 107 3.41 -7.09 -9.11
N LYS A 108 3.26 -6.02 -9.89
CA LYS A 108 4.23 -5.67 -10.94
C LYS A 108 5.61 -5.35 -10.36
N GLU A 109 5.68 -4.62 -9.25
CA GLU A 109 6.94 -4.32 -8.57
C GLU A 109 7.61 -5.60 -8.06
N ARG A 110 6.84 -6.51 -7.46
CA ARG A 110 7.36 -7.82 -7.03
C ARG A 110 7.84 -8.68 -8.20
N GLU A 111 7.08 -8.74 -9.29
CA GLU A 111 7.47 -9.47 -10.51
C GLU A 111 8.73 -8.88 -11.13
N PHE A 112 8.85 -7.55 -11.14
CA PHE A 112 10.01 -6.84 -11.65
C PHE A 112 11.25 -7.07 -10.77
N ALA A 113 11.11 -6.98 -9.44
CA ALA A 113 12.19 -7.31 -8.51
C ALA A 113 12.65 -8.77 -8.67
N LEU A 114 11.70 -9.69 -8.83
CA LEU A 114 12.00 -11.10 -9.06
C LEU A 114 12.72 -11.32 -10.40
N MET A 115 12.31 -10.61 -11.46
CA MET A 115 13.02 -10.62 -12.75
C MET A 115 14.45 -10.07 -12.63
N GLN A 116 14.66 -8.98 -11.89
CA GLN A 116 15.99 -8.42 -11.65
C GLN A 116 16.89 -9.43 -10.93
N CYS A 117 16.41 -10.03 -9.84
CA CYS A 117 17.15 -11.06 -9.11
C CYS A 117 17.46 -12.27 -9.99
N LYS A 118 16.52 -12.72 -10.82
CA LYS A 118 16.75 -13.82 -11.80
C LYS A 118 17.81 -13.45 -12.84
N TYR A 119 17.77 -12.23 -13.36
CA TYR A 119 18.76 -11.76 -14.33
C TYR A 119 20.16 -11.72 -13.70
N VAL A 120 20.31 -11.21 -12.49
CA VAL A 120 21.62 -11.19 -11.82
C VAL A 120 22.10 -12.60 -11.48
N ALA A 121 21.21 -13.47 -11.00
CA ALA A 121 21.53 -14.88 -10.76
C ALA A 121 22.07 -15.57 -12.01
N THR A 122 21.41 -15.39 -13.16
CA THR A 122 21.84 -15.99 -14.44
C THR A 122 23.19 -15.45 -14.92
N GLN A 123 23.44 -14.15 -14.82
CA GLN A 123 24.75 -13.57 -15.18
C GLN A 123 25.87 -14.09 -14.27
N GLU A 124 25.64 -14.15 -12.96
CA GLU A 124 26.62 -14.64 -12.00
C GLU A 124 26.90 -16.14 -12.18
N LEU A 125 25.86 -16.97 -12.37
CA LEU A 125 26.01 -18.40 -12.66
C LEU A 125 26.80 -18.63 -13.96
N LYS A 126 26.50 -17.85 -15.01
CA LYS A 126 27.23 -17.89 -16.27
C LYS A 126 28.70 -17.51 -16.10
N SER A 127 28.99 -16.48 -15.29
CA SER A 127 30.38 -16.08 -15.00
C SER A 127 31.19 -17.18 -14.30
N LYS A 128 30.53 -18.02 -13.50
CA LYS A 128 31.12 -19.17 -12.81
C LYS A 128 31.16 -20.45 -13.65
N GLY A 129 30.78 -20.39 -14.92
CA GLY A 129 30.75 -21.56 -15.82
C GLY A 129 29.68 -22.59 -15.47
N LEU A 130 28.72 -22.24 -14.60
CA LEU A 130 27.57 -23.05 -14.23
C LEU A 130 26.42 -22.69 -15.19
N ASP A 131 26.56 -23.08 -16.45
CA ASP A 131 25.61 -22.72 -17.49
C ASP A 131 24.37 -23.64 -17.45
N ASN A 132 23.19 -23.02 -17.30
CA ASN A 132 21.87 -23.52 -17.74
C ASN A 132 21.15 -24.60 -16.93
N SER A 133 20.44 -24.18 -15.88
CA SER A 133 19.09 -24.70 -15.62
C SER A 133 18.28 -23.64 -14.86
N ASP A 134 17.04 -23.40 -15.28
CA ASP A 134 16.09 -22.53 -14.57
C ASP A 134 15.89 -23.01 -13.11
N ASP A 135 16.06 -24.32 -12.87
CA ASP A 135 16.01 -24.93 -11.53
C ASP A 135 17.17 -24.47 -10.65
N ILE A 136 18.37 -24.29 -11.22
CA ILE A 136 19.54 -23.77 -10.50
C ILE A 136 19.34 -22.30 -10.16
N VAL A 137 18.80 -21.53 -11.10
CA VAL A 137 18.48 -20.10 -10.89
C VAL A 137 17.43 -19.97 -9.79
N GLN A 138 16.38 -20.79 -9.79
CA GLN A 138 15.36 -20.79 -8.77
C GLN A 138 15.90 -21.20 -7.39
N LEU A 139 16.82 -22.16 -7.33
CA LEU A 139 17.45 -22.62 -6.09
C LEU A 139 18.32 -21.53 -5.45
N VAL A 140 18.93 -20.68 -6.27
CA VAL A 140 19.92 -19.70 -5.85
C VAL A 140 19.33 -18.29 -5.68
N LEU A 141 18.08 -18.08 -6.13
CA LEU A 141 17.37 -16.82 -6.00
C LEU A 141 17.23 -16.41 -4.52
N GLY A 142 17.77 -15.26 -4.15
CA GLY A 142 17.60 -14.63 -2.85
C GLY A 142 16.47 -13.60 -2.84
N SER A 143 16.16 -13.06 -1.67
CA SER A 143 15.25 -11.92 -1.56
C SER A 143 15.81 -10.69 -2.28
N ASP A 144 17.14 -10.55 -2.26
CA ASP A 144 17.87 -9.40 -2.82
C ASP A 144 19.02 -9.84 -3.72
N GLU A 145 19.58 -8.89 -4.47
CA GLU A 145 20.72 -9.11 -5.37
C GLU A 145 21.97 -9.63 -4.63
N GLU A 146 22.30 -9.01 -3.49
CA GLU A 146 23.43 -9.40 -2.63
C GLU A 146 23.26 -10.81 -2.05
N GLU A 147 22.04 -11.14 -1.64
CA GLU A 147 21.75 -12.46 -1.09
C GLU A 147 21.84 -13.53 -2.17
N THR A 148 21.34 -13.21 -3.37
CA THR A 148 21.47 -14.06 -4.56
C THR A 148 22.94 -14.34 -4.86
N LYS A 149 23.82 -13.31 -4.90
CA LYS A 149 25.27 -13.49 -5.10
C LYS A 149 25.91 -14.40 -4.05
N LYS A 150 25.56 -14.23 -2.77
CA LYS A 150 26.04 -15.10 -1.67
C LYS A 150 25.61 -16.55 -1.87
N ARG A 151 24.33 -16.76 -2.23
CA ARG A 151 23.79 -18.10 -2.53
C ARG A 151 24.48 -18.72 -3.74
N VAL A 152 24.76 -17.95 -4.81
CA VAL A 152 25.53 -18.43 -5.97
C VAL A 152 26.93 -18.88 -5.53
N GLY A 153 27.58 -18.10 -4.67
CA GLY A 153 28.88 -18.45 -4.06
C GLY A 153 28.86 -19.76 -3.30
N ALA A 154 27.93 -19.89 -2.35
CA ALA A 154 27.78 -21.11 -1.55
C ALA A 154 27.46 -22.33 -2.41
N PHE A 155 26.60 -22.16 -3.42
CA PHE A 155 26.24 -23.22 -4.34
C PHE A 155 27.42 -23.71 -5.18
N SER A 156 28.23 -22.79 -5.73
CA SER A 156 29.47 -23.13 -6.45
C SER A 156 30.42 -23.95 -5.60
N LEU A 157 30.67 -23.53 -4.35
CA LEU A 157 31.56 -24.23 -3.43
C LEU A 157 31.04 -25.63 -3.07
N LEU A 158 29.72 -25.77 -2.91
CA LEU A 158 29.10 -27.06 -2.63
C LEU A 158 29.28 -28.03 -3.81
N ILE A 159 29.03 -27.55 -5.04
CA ILE A 159 29.24 -28.36 -6.26
C ILE A 159 30.70 -28.77 -6.36
N GLU A 160 31.64 -27.85 -6.22
CA GLU A 160 33.07 -28.15 -6.29
C GLU A 160 33.46 -29.23 -5.28
N LYS A 161 32.94 -29.15 -4.05
CA LYS A 161 33.19 -30.15 -3.00
C LYS A 161 32.59 -31.52 -3.36
N LEU A 162 31.33 -31.56 -3.79
CA LEU A 162 30.64 -32.80 -4.14
C LEU A 162 31.28 -33.48 -5.35
N VAL A 163 31.63 -32.69 -6.38
CA VAL A 163 32.33 -33.20 -7.56
C VAL A 163 33.71 -33.74 -7.16
N LYS A 164 34.47 -33.02 -6.32
CA LYS A 164 35.76 -33.49 -5.83
C LYS A 164 35.65 -34.80 -5.06
N GLU A 165 34.68 -34.92 -4.16
CA GLU A 165 34.44 -36.14 -3.39
C GLU A 165 34.04 -37.31 -4.29
N LYS A 166 33.11 -37.10 -5.24
CA LYS A 166 32.72 -38.14 -6.20
C LYS A 166 33.84 -38.55 -7.14
N VAL A 167 34.68 -37.60 -7.55
CA VAL A 167 35.88 -37.89 -8.35
C VAL A 167 36.87 -38.68 -7.51
N GLU A 168 37.16 -38.28 -6.27
CA GLU A 168 38.03 -39.04 -5.35
C GLU A 168 37.52 -40.48 -5.13
N GLU A 169 36.22 -40.66 -4.94
CA GLU A 169 35.60 -41.99 -4.81
C GLU A 169 35.75 -42.81 -6.10
N ARG A 170 35.41 -42.24 -7.27
CA ARG A 170 35.57 -42.90 -8.58
C ARG A 170 37.01 -43.30 -8.87
N PHE A 171 37.96 -42.45 -8.51
CA PHE A 171 39.39 -42.70 -8.70
C PHE A 171 39.87 -43.83 -7.78
N LYS A 172 39.48 -43.81 -6.49
CA LYS A 172 39.74 -44.90 -5.53
C LYS A 172 39.12 -46.23 -5.97
N GLU A 173 37.86 -46.23 -6.40
CA GLU A 173 37.16 -47.41 -6.93
C GLU A 173 37.84 -47.96 -8.19
N SER A 174 38.36 -47.09 -9.05
CA SER A 174 39.07 -47.45 -10.28
C SER A 174 40.54 -47.83 -10.03
N GLY A 175 40.98 -47.94 -8.77
CA GLY A 175 42.33 -48.36 -8.38
C GLY A 175 43.43 -47.34 -8.63
N ARG A 176 43.09 -46.05 -8.85
CA ARG A 176 44.06 -44.95 -8.97
C ARG A 176 43.85 -43.97 -7.85
N ASP A 177 44.76 -43.91 -6.89
CA ASP A 177 44.78 -42.79 -5.94
C ASP A 177 45.03 -41.47 -6.69
N ILE A 178 44.28 -40.43 -6.32
CA ILE A 178 44.62 -39.07 -6.75
C ILE A 178 45.95 -38.74 -6.10
N HIS A 179 47.04 -38.79 -6.88
CA HIS A 179 48.32 -38.30 -6.44
C HIS A 179 48.18 -36.80 -6.12
N LYS A 180 47.95 -36.46 -4.85
CA LYS A 180 48.24 -35.13 -4.33
C LYS A 180 49.68 -34.85 -4.72
N GLY A 181 49.92 -33.82 -5.53
CA GLY A 181 51.26 -33.42 -5.95
C GLY A 181 52.19 -33.48 -4.75
N SER A 182 53.13 -34.43 -4.76
CA SER A 182 54.09 -34.62 -3.69
C SER A 182 54.79 -33.28 -3.47
N GLY A 183 54.77 -32.84 -2.21
CA GLY A 183 54.99 -31.46 -1.82
C GLY A 183 56.23 -30.84 -2.45
N SER A 184 56.02 -29.69 -3.10
CA SER A 184 57.03 -28.66 -3.36
C SER A 184 57.39 -27.94 -2.05
N GLY A 185 57.83 -28.69 -1.04
CA GLY A 185 58.51 -28.15 0.13
C GLY A 185 60.00 -27.96 -0.17
N GLU A 186 60.65 -27.05 0.55
CA GLU A 186 62.09 -26.74 0.46
C GLU A 186 63.00 -27.98 0.60
N ASP A 187 62.49 -29.07 1.18
CA ASP A 187 63.18 -30.36 1.36
C ASP A 187 62.91 -31.42 0.26
N TYR A 188 62.20 -31.06 -0.82
CA TYR A 188 61.86 -32.01 -1.89
C TYR A 188 63.08 -32.34 -2.78
N ASN A 189 63.60 -33.56 -2.64
CA ASN A 189 64.68 -34.07 -3.48
C ASN A 189 64.17 -35.22 -4.38
N PRO A 190 64.06 -35.02 -5.71
CA PRO A 190 63.50 -36.03 -6.61
C PRO A 190 64.45 -37.21 -6.88
N TRP A 191 65.68 -37.22 -6.33
CA TRP A 191 66.62 -38.35 -6.39
C TRP A 191 66.60 -39.25 -5.14
N LYS A 192 65.95 -38.85 -4.03
CA LYS A 192 65.79 -39.70 -2.85
C LYS A 192 64.81 -40.85 -3.13
N LYS A 193 65.04 -42.02 -2.53
CA LYS A 193 64.21 -43.23 -2.72
C LYS A 193 62.73 -43.02 -2.38
N GLU A 194 62.45 -42.20 -1.36
CA GLU A 194 61.10 -41.92 -0.87
C GLU A 194 60.33 -40.90 -1.74
N SER A 195 61.04 -40.07 -2.52
CA SER A 195 60.48 -38.96 -3.31
C SER A 195 60.90 -39.00 -4.79
N PHE A 196 61.25 -40.19 -5.29
CA PHE A 196 61.78 -40.38 -6.64
C PHE A 196 60.78 -39.90 -7.71
N ASN A 197 61.19 -38.94 -8.55
CA ASN A 197 60.35 -38.40 -9.62
C ASN A 197 61.17 -38.01 -10.86
N MET A 198 61.09 -38.83 -11.91
CA MET A 198 61.85 -38.67 -13.15
C MET A 198 61.58 -37.33 -13.86
N THR A 199 60.31 -36.91 -13.94
CA THR A 199 59.94 -35.65 -14.61
C THR A 199 60.57 -34.45 -13.92
N LYS A 200 60.59 -34.44 -12.57
CA LYS A 200 61.23 -33.38 -11.79
C LYS A 200 62.75 -33.41 -11.90
N GLN A 201 63.36 -34.59 -12.05
CA GLN A 201 64.80 -34.69 -12.31
C GLN A 201 65.17 -34.03 -13.64
N PHE A 202 64.41 -34.32 -14.71
CA PHE A 202 64.64 -33.69 -16.03
C PHE A 202 64.39 -32.18 -16.00
N GLU A 203 63.33 -31.72 -15.32
CA GLU A 203 63.03 -30.30 -15.18
C GLU A 203 64.16 -29.55 -14.46
N ILE A 204 64.67 -30.10 -13.36
CA ILE A 204 65.78 -29.49 -12.61
C ILE A 204 67.09 -29.57 -13.39
N GLU A 205 67.38 -30.69 -14.06
CA GLU A 205 68.60 -30.83 -14.88
C GLU A 205 68.61 -29.91 -16.10
N ALA A 206 67.44 -29.61 -16.67
CA ALA A 206 67.31 -28.64 -17.76
C ALA A 206 67.38 -27.18 -17.28
N ALA A 207 66.80 -26.87 -16.11
CA ALA A 207 66.76 -25.51 -15.58
C ALA A 207 68.04 -25.10 -14.84
N ASP A 208 68.63 -26.01 -14.05
CA ASP A 208 69.81 -25.78 -13.22
C ASP A 208 70.61 -27.09 -13.01
N PRO A 209 71.57 -27.39 -13.91
CA PRO A 209 72.41 -28.57 -13.82
C PRO A 209 73.25 -28.67 -12.52
N GLU A 210 73.62 -27.54 -11.91
CA GLU A 210 74.41 -27.54 -10.68
C GLU A 210 73.55 -27.91 -9.47
N ARG A 211 72.32 -27.39 -9.40
CA ARG A 211 71.34 -27.82 -8.40
C ARG A 211 71.00 -29.30 -8.53
N ALA A 212 70.92 -29.83 -9.76
CA ALA A 212 70.72 -31.27 -9.99
C ALA A 212 71.86 -32.12 -9.38
N LYS A 213 73.12 -31.70 -9.53
CA LYS A 213 74.28 -32.40 -8.93
C LYS A 213 74.24 -32.39 -7.41
N VAL A 214 73.93 -31.24 -6.80
CA VAL A 214 73.83 -31.10 -5.33
C VAL A 214 72.73 -32.01 -4.78
N LEU A 215 71.56 -32.04 -5.42
CA LEU A 215 70.45 -32.90 -5.01
C LEU A 215 70.75 -34.39 -5.23
N ARG A 216 71.42 -34.76 -6.33
CA ARG A 216 71.90 -36.14 -6.54
C ARG A 216 72.88 -36.57 -5.46
N ALA A 217 73.82 -35.72 -5.08
CA ALA A 217 74.77 -36.01 -4.01
C ALA A 217 74.08 -36.15 -2.65
N ALA A 218 73.15 -35.25 -2.33
CA ALA A 218 72.37 -35.27 -1.09
C ALA A 218 71.36 -36.44 -1.00
N ALA A 219 71.11 -37.16 -2.10
CA ALA A 219 70.29 -38.37 -2.10
C ALA A 219 71.10 -39.66 -1.84
N ASN A 220 72.42 -39.61 -2.04
CA ASN A 220 73.34 -40.74 -1.84
C ASN A 220 74.16 -40.64 -0.55
N ALA A 221 74.01 -39.55 0.22
CA ALA A 221 74.55 -39.38 1.56
C ALA A 221 73.63 -40.00 2.61
#